data_AF-A0ABD1IVK5-F1
#
_entry.id   AF-A0ABD1IVK5-F1
#
_cell.length_a   1.000
_cell.length_b   1.000
_cell.length_c   1.000
_cell.angle_alpha   90.00
_cell.angle_beta   90.00
_cell.angle_gamma   90.00
#
_symmetry.space_group_name_H-M   'P 1'
#
loop_
_entity.id
_entity.type
_entity.pdbx_description
1 polymer ?
#
loop_
_entity_poly.entity_id
_entity_poly.type
_entity_poly.pdbx_seq_one_letter_code
_entity_poly.pdbx_strand_id
1 'polypeptide(L)'
;MHYHIAIAVIIWAAVFVEARKIRGISLSYKRFYKERKSFVCIDGSKLIPFEQVNDDYCDCADGSDEPGTAACPNGRFYCTNLGFRPGYIPSSRVNDGICDCCDGSEEYNSPTLCQNTCRNLGQRERAELEERMRMLSEGADVWREKQAELANLWGVASSMLVLLEQSRERKAEADRALMAAQGFRGQSRTQTRLEGLGQSPQDTERLGHKGEGDQARMDSAPHRGDSPNEAEGDQG
;
A
#
# COMPACT_ATOMS: atom_id res chain seq x y z
N MET A 1 -18.17 -12.83 -63.04
CA MET A 1 -17.81 -11.41 -63.24
C MET A 1 -18.10 -10.58 -61.99
N HIS A 2 -19.35 -10.44 -61.53
CA HIS A 2 -19.68 -9.62 -60.34
C HIS A 2 -19.03 -10.08 -59.03
N TYR A 3 -18.83 -11.39 -58.84
CA TYR A 3 -18.18 -11.94 -57.63
C TYR A 3 -16.69 -11.59 -57.55
N HIS A 4 -15.96 -11.62 -58.67
CA HIS A 4 -14.55 -11.22 -58.73
C HIS A 4 -14.37 -9.72 -58.57
N ILE A 5 -15.31 -8.91 -59.10
CA ILE A 5 -15.32 -7.46 -58.89
C ILE A 5 -15.58 -7.13 -57.42
N ALA A 6 -16.54 -7.81 -56.77
CA ALA A 6 -16.82 -7.62 -55.35
C ALA A 6 -15.63 -8.01 -54.46
N ILE A 7 -14.95 -9.13 -54.76
CA ILE A 7 -13.72 -9.53 -54.05
C ILE A 7 -12.61 -8.51 -54.26
N ALA A 8 -12.39 -8.04 -55.49
CA ALA A 8 -11.38 -7.02 -55.78
C ALA A 8 -11.66 -5.70 -55.04
N VAL A 9 -12.92 -5.27 -54.96
CA VAL A 9 -13.33 -4.08 -54.21
C VAL A 9 -13.11 -4.26 -52.70
N ILE A 10 -13.42 -5.43 -52.14
CA ILE A 10 -13.20 -5.73 -50.71
C ILE A 10 -11.70 -5.77 -50.39
N ILE A 11 -10.90 -6.41 -51.23
CA ILE A 11 -9.43 -6.45 -51.07
C ILE A 11 -8.85 -5.04 -51.18
N TRP A 12 -9.27 -4.26 -52.17
CA TRP A 12 -8.80 -2.87 -52.34
C TRP A 12 -9.19 -1.99 -51.15
N ALA A 13 -10.43 -2.11 -50.64
CA ALA A 13 -10.88 -1.37 -49.46
C ALA A 13 -10.13 -1.77 -48.18
N ALA A 14 -9.87 -3.06 -47.96
CA ALA A 14 -9.11 -3.54 -46.80
C ALA A 14 -7.66 -3.04 -46.83
N VAL A 15 -6.99 -3.10 -47.98
CA VAL A 15 -5.63 -2.57 -48.16
C VAL A 15 -5.58 -1.06 -47.95
N PHE A 16 -6.59 -0.33 -48.46
CA PHE A 16 -6.66 1.13 -48.32
C PHE A 16 -6.91 1.61 -46.87
N VAL A 17 -7.61 0.82 -46.05
CA VAL A 17 -7.85 1.17 -44.64
C VAL A 17 -6.59 1.00 -43.79
N GLU A 18 -5.78 -0.04 -44.05
CA GLU A 18 -4.52 -0.27 -43.33
C GLU A 18 -3.48 0.85 -43.60
N ALA A 19 -3.49 1.41 -44.82
CA ALA A 19 -2.57 2.48 -45.21
C ALA A 19 -2.78 3.82 -44.48
N ARG A 20 -3.93 4.02 -43.82
CA ARG A 20 -4.27 5.28 -43.10
C ARG A 20 -3.89 5.27 -41.61
N LYS A 21 -3.29 4.19 -41.13
CA LYS A 21 -2.84 4.10 -39.74
C LYS A 21 -1.37 4.51 -39.66
N ILE A 22 -1.12 5.66 -39.03
CA ILE A 22 0.24 6.09 -38.70
C ILE A 22 0.86 5.05 -37.74
N ARG A 23 2.04 4.55 -38.09
CA ARG A 23 2.77 3.55 -37.30
C ARG A 23 3.41 4.19 -36.08
N GLY A 24 3.66 3.38 -35.05
CA GLY A 24 4.41 3.77 -33.86
C GLY A 24 3.76 4.82 -32.95
N ILE A 25 2.45 5.09 -33.10
CA ILE A 25 1.70 5.98 -32.20
C ILE A 25 0.66 5.25 -31.36
N SER A 26 0.42 5.75 -30.15
CA SER A 26 -0.67 5.30 -29.29
C SER A 26 -2.02 5.88 -29.73
N LEU A 27 -3.12 5.24 -29.32
CA LEU A 27 -4.47 5.69 -29.65
C LEU A 27 -4.77 7.10 -29.09
N SER A 28 -4.18 7.48 -27.96
CA SER A 28 -4.32 8.82 -27.38
C SER A 28 -3.62 9.89 -28.23
N TYR A 29 -2.51 9.56 -28.87
CA TYR A 29 -1.74 10.47 -29.72
C TYR A 29 -2.33 10.63 -31.13
N LYS A 30 -3.22 9.73 -31.56
CA LYS A 30 -3.87 9.75 -32.89
C LYS A 30 -4.49 11.10 -33.27
N ARG A 31 -4.93 11.91 -32.29
CA ARG A 31 -5.51 13.23 -32.55
C ARG A 31 -4.52 14.23 -33.17
N PHE A 32 -3.23 14.10 -32.88
CA PHE A 32 -2.16 14.98 -33.37
C PHE A 32 -1.78 14.63 -34.83
N TYR A 33 -1.84 13.35 -35.20
CA TYR A 33 -1.44 12.85 -36.51
C TYR A 33 -2.60 12.72 -37.51
N LYS A 34 -3.49 13.70 -37.55
CA LYS A 34 -4.56 13.71 -38.56
C LYS A 34 -3.97 14.14 -39.89
N GLU A 35 -4.10 13.29 -40.92
CA GLU A 35 -3.74 13.61 -42.31
C GLU A 35 -4.35 14.97 -42.72
N ARG A 36 -3.48 15.98 -42.81
CA ARG A 36 -3.75 17.36 -43.20
C ARG A 36 -2.65 17.79 -44.18
N LYS A 37 -2.72 19.04 -44.67
CA LYS A 37 -1.62 19.59 -45.49
C LYS A 37 -0.32 19.78 -44.71
N SER A 38 -0.40 19.92 -43.39
CA SER A 38 0.75 20.24 -42.54
C SER A 38 0.61 19.58 -41.17
N PHE A 39 1.75 19.27 -40.58
CA PHE A 39 1.94 18.77 -39.22
C PHE A 39 2.72 19.80 -38.41
N VAL A 40 2.30 20.05 -37.18
CA VAL A 40 3.05 20.87 -36.22
C VAL A 40 3.76 19.88 -35.32
N CYS A 41 5.08 20.00 -35.17
CA CYS A 41 5.83 19.22 -34.17
C CYS A 41 5.14 19.34 -32.81
N ILE A 42 5.13 18.28 -32.00
CA ILE A 42 4.31 18.25 -30.78
C ILE A 42 4.80 19.29 -29.76
N ASP A 43 6.10 19.60 -29.75
CA ASP A 43 6.71 20.70 -29.00
C ASP A 43 6.35 22.11 -29.52
N GLY A 44 5.69 22.23 -30.67
CA GLY A 44 5.31 23.49 -31.30
C GLY A 44 6.45 24.21 -32.01
N SER A 45 7.63 23.59 -32.15
CA SER A 45 8.84 24.24 -32.67
C SER A 45 8.77 24.57 -34.17
N LYS A 46 8.17 23.69 -34.96
CA LYS A 46 8.19 23.76 -36.43
C LYS A 46 6.88 23.25 -37.03
N LEU A 47 6.52 23.83 -38.18
CA LEU A 47 5.42 23.38 -39.03
C LEU A 47 6.02 22.74 -40.29
N ILE A 48 5.71 21.48 -40.54
CA ILE A 48 6.20 20.70 -41.67
C ILE A 48 5.03 20.20 -42.55
N PRO A 49 5.24 19.87 -43.83
CA PRO A 49 4.28 19.09 -44.61
C PRO A 49 3.98 17.76 -43.93
N PHE A 50 2.72 17.28 -43.98
CA PHE A 50 2.37 15.99 -43.37
C PHE A 50 3.06 14.80 -44.07
N GLU A 51 3.53 14.99 -45.30
CA GLU A 51 4.32 14.02 -46.06
C GLU A 51 5.69 13.73 -45.42
N GLN A 52 6.19 14.63 -44.57
CA GLN A 52 7.41 14.46 -43.77
C GLN A 52 7.16 13.71 -42.45
N VAL A 53 5.99 13.10 -42.27
CA VAL A 53 5.72 12.26 -41.09
C VAL A 53 5.99 10.81 -41.47
N ASN A 54 6.96 10.18 -40.79
CA ASN A 54 7.50 8.86 -41.11
C ASN A 54 8.12 8.81 -42.51
N ASP A 55 8.89 9.82 -42.88
CA ASP A 55 9.62 9.85 -44.16
C ASP A 55 11.08 9.38 -44.04
N ASP A 56 11.46 8.87 -42.87
CA ASP A 56 12.81 8.41 -42.53
C ASP A 56 13.84 9.56 -42.45
N TYR A 57 13.37 10.78 -42.19
CA TYR A 57 14.20 11.95 -41.91
C TYR A 57 13.72 12.69 -40.65
N CYS A 58 14.67 13.12 -39.80
CA CYS A 58 14.32 13.79 -38.54
C CYS A 58 14.23 15.31 -38.70
N ASP A 59 13.01 15.82 -38.87
CA ASP A 59 12.65 17.22 -39.03
C ASP A 59 12.27 17.94 -37.74
N CYS A 60 11.71 17.24 -36.74
CA CYS A 60 11.34 17.82 -35.44
C CYS A 60 12.39 17.54 -34.36
N ALA A 61 12.69 18.54 -33.53
CA ALA A 61 13.66 18.39 -32.44
C ALA A 61 13.20 17.41 -31.33
N ASP A 62 11.89 17.28 -31.15
CA ASP A 62 11.25 16.33 -30.25
C ASP A 62 11.05 14.93 -30.87
N GLY A 63 11.38 14.76 -32.16
CA GLY A 63 11.21 13.53 -32.92
C GLY A 63 9.76 13.11 -33.15
N SER A 64 8.81 14.04 -33.02
CA SER A 64 7.38 13.75 -33.14
C SER A 64 6.93 13.48 -34.59
N ASP A 65 7.71 13.85 -35.58
CA ASP A 65 7.51 13.56 -36.99
C ASP A 65 7.80 12.10 -37.36
N GLU A 66 8.69 11.43 -36.62
CA GLU A 66 9.16 10.07 -36.91
C GLU A 66 8.75 9.04 -35.83
N PRO A 67 7.46 8.88 -35.49
CA PRO A 67 7.04 7.91 -34.47
C PRO A 67 7.17 6.45 -34.94
N GLY A 68 7.22 6.21 -36.25
CA GLY A 68 7.19 4.91 -36.90
C GLY A 68 8.50 4.48 -37.56
N THR A 69 9.58 5.27 -37.46
CA THR A 69 10.88 5.01 -38.07
C THR A 69 12.01 5.13 -37.03
N ALA A 70 13.24 4.90 -37.46
CA ALA A 70 14.45 5.03 -36.63
C ALA A 70 15.16 6.39 -36.78
N ALA A 71 14.61 7.32 -37.58
CA ALA A 71 15.33 8.50 -38.05
C ALA A 71 15.67 9.51 -36.94
N CYS A 72 14.82 9.64 -35.92
CA CYS A 72 15.06 10.57 -34.81
C CYS A 72 15.75 9.90 -33.61
N PRO A 73 16.87 10.44 -33.08
CA PRO A 73 17.65 9.81 -32.00
C PRO A 73 16.93 9.76 -30.65
N ASN A 74 16.03 10.72 -30.39
CA ASN A 74 15.20 10.75 -29.18
C ASN A 74 13.78 10.21 -29.43
N GLY A 75 13.54 9.63 -30.62
CA GLY A 75 12.26 9.09 -31.02
C GLY A 75 11.86 7.86 -30.20
N ARG A 76 10.56 7.59 -30.16
CA ARG A 76 10.00 6.43 -29.45
C ARG A 76 8.91 5.79 -30.30
N PHE A 77 9.01 4.49 -30.50
CA PHE A 77 8.01 3.71 -31.22
C PHE A 77 7.04 3.05 -30.26
N TYR A 78 5.74 3.17 -30.53
CA TYR A 78 4.69 2.56 -29.72
C TYR A 78 4.30 1.16 -30.23
N CYS A 79 4.60 0.14 -29.43
CA CYS A 79 4.09 -1.21 -29.61
C CYS A 79 2.64 -1.30 -29.11
N THR A 80 1.70 -1.71 -29.97
CA THR A 80 0.30 -1.85 -29.55
C THR A 80 0.11 -3.09 -28.68
N ASN A 81 0.84 -4.18 -28.99
CA ASN A 81 0.88 -5.42 -28.23
C ASN A 81 -0.51 -5.96 -27.87
N LEU A 82 -1.40 -6.06 -28.86
CA LEU A 82 -2.79 -6.50 -28.62
C LEU A 82 -2.84 -7.86 -27.90
N GLY A 83 -3.56 -7.90 -26.78
CA GLY A 83 -3.64 -9.08 -25.92
C GLY A 83 -2.59 -9.13 -24.80
N PHE A 84 -1.65 -8.19 -24.78
CA PHE A 84 -0.65 -7.97 -23.74
C PHE A 84 -0.53 -6.47 -23.36
N ARG A 85 0.57 -6.09 -22.70
CA ARG A 85 0.86 -4.71 -22.29
C ARG A 85 1.40 -3.89 -23.46
N PRO A 86 0.77 -2.76 -23.82
CA PRO A 86 1.37 -1.81 -24.74
C PRO A 86 2.62 -1.19 -24.11
N GLY A 87 3.53 -0.71 -24.96
CA GLY A 87 4.79 -0.14 -24.49
C GLY A 87 5.46 0.72 -25.54
N TYR A 88 6.48 1.44 -25.11
CA TYR A 88 7.35 2.21 -26.00
C TYR A 88 8.73 1.58 -26.04
N ILE A 89 9.30 1.50 -27.23
CA ILE A 89 10.71 1.17 -27.46
C ILE A 89 11.45 2.39 -28.02
N PRO A 90 12.78 2.47 -27.88
CA PRO A 90 13.57 3.48 -28.57
C PRO A 90 13.40 3.37 -30.09
N SER A 91 13.38 4.50 -30.80
CA SER A 91 13.34 4.53 -32.28
C SER A 91 14.48 3.75 -32.93
N SER A 92 15.65 3.69 -32.28
CA SER A 92 16.80 2.92 -32.75
C SER A 92 16.55 1.41 -32.88
N ARG A 93 15.45 0.90 -32.33
CA ARG A 93 15.03 -0.52 -32.42
C ARG A 93 13.95 -0.76 -33.47
N VAL A 94 13.69 0.21 -34.32
CA VAL A 94 12.75 0.06 -35.44
C VAL A 94 13.55 -0.40 -36.65
N ASN A 95 13.20 -1.57 -37.20
CA ASN A 95 13.88 -2.20 -38.32
C ASN A 95 15.38 -2.48 -38.08
N ASP A 96 15.78 -2.78 -36.84
CA ASP A 96 17.17 -3.11 -36.50
C ASP A 96 17.49 -4.61 -36.66
N GLY A 97 16.48 -5.42 -37.02
CA GLY A 97 16.55 -6.86 -37.20
C GLY A 97 16.27 -7.66 -35.94
N ILE A 98 15.95 -7.02 -34.81
CA ILE A 98 15.66 -7.64 -33.52
C ILE A 98 14.18 -7.49 -33.19
N CYS A 99 13.55 -8.56 -32.69
CA CYS A 99 12.14 -8.52 -32.29
C CYS A 99 12.00 -8.04 -30.84
N ASP A 100 11.69 -6.76 -30.64
CA ASP A 100 11.45 -6.10 -29.36
C ASP A 100 9.97 -6.05 -28.96
N CYS A 101 9.06 -5.72 -29.88
CA CYS A 101 7.63 -5.74 -29.58
C CYS A 101 7.13 -7.18 -29.66
N CYS A 102 6.23 -7.59 -28.74
CA CYS A 102 5.66 -8.94 -28.83
C CYS A 102 4.77 -9.11 -30.07
N ASP A 103 4.30 -8.02 -30.67
CA ASP A 103 3.50 -8.03 -31.89
C ASP A 103 4.34 -7.97 -33.18
N GLY A 104 5.66 -7.73 -33.06
CA GLY A 104 6.59 -7.62 -34.18
C GLY A 104 6.36 -6.41 -35.08
N SER A 105 5.63 -5.38 -34.60
CA SER A 105 5.24 -4.23 -35.41
C SER A 105 6.37 -3.24 -35.74
N GLU A 106 7.49 -3.36 -35.05
CA GLU A 106 8.73 -2.60 -35.20
C GLU A 106 9.59 -3.07 -36.39
N GLU A 107 9.52 -4.36 -36.75
CA GLU A 107 10.29 -4.97 -37.84
C GLU A 107 9.45 -5.11 -39.12
N TYR A 108 8.88 -3.99 -39.59
CA TYR A 108 7.96 -3.99 -40.75
C TYR A 108 8.68 -3.88 -42.10
N ASN A 109 9.93 -3.42 -42.11
CA ASN A 109 10.77 -3.22 -43.30
C ASN A 109 12.17 -3.81 -43.14
N SER A 110 12.31 -4.85 -42.30
CA SER A 110 13.55 -5.61 -42.16
C SER A 110 13.39 -7.02 -42.76
N PRO A 111 14.49 -7.72 -43.05
CA PRO A 111 14.42 -9.12 -43.50
C PRO A 111 13.98 -10.10 -42.39
N THR A 112 13.88 -9.64 -41.13
CA THR A 112 13.51 -10.45 -39.98
C THR A 112 11.99 -10.61 -39.92
N LEU A 113 11.51 -11.86 -39.80
CA LEU A 113 10.08 -12.15 -39.60
C LEU A 113 9.78 -12.35 -38.11
N CYS A 114 9.26 -11.32 -37.44
CA CYS A 114 8.86 -11.41 -36.05
C CYS A 114 7.50 -12.12 -35.88
N GLN A 115 7.44 -13.05 -34.93
CA GLN A 115 6.21 -13.77 -34.60
C GLN A 115 5.42 -13.03 -33.51
N ASN A 116 4.10 -12.93 -33.68
CA ASN A 116 3.25 -12.34 -32.65
C ASN A 116 3.07 -13.31 -31.45
N THR A 117 3.67 -12.96 -30.31
CA THR A 117 3.64 -13.74 -29.07
C THR A 117 2.78 -13.12 -27.97
N CYS A 118 2.17 -11.95 -28.23
CA CYS A 118 1.46 -11.16 -27.21
C CYS A 118 0.37 -11.95 -26.50
N ARG A 119 -0.42 -12.75 -27.22
CA ARG A 119 -1.51 -13.52 -26.61
C ARG A 119 -1.02 -14.50 -25.56
N ASN A 120 0.09 -15.19 -25.84
CA ASN A 120 0.67 -16.18 -24.94
C ASN A 120 1.28 -15.50 -23.71
N LEU A 121 2.01 -14.40 -23.91
CA LEU A 121 2.59 -13.60 -22.82
C LEU A 121 1.48 -13.06 -21.90
N GLY A 122 0.44 -12.46 -22.47
CA GLY A 122 -0.68 -11.93 -21.70
C GLY A 122 -1.50 -13.01 -20.98
N GLN A 123 -1.61 -14.22 -21.52
CA GLN A 123 -2.24 -15.34 -20.80
C GLN A 123 -1.42 -15.77 -19.59
N ARG A 124 -0.10 -15.91 -19.73
CA ARG A 124 0.80 -16.29 -18.63
C ARG A 124 0.78 -15.26 -17.51
N GLU A 125 0.92 -13.98 -17.85
CA GLU A 125 0.93 -12.91 -16.86
C GLU A 125 -0.40 -12.80 -16.09
N ARG A 126 -1.55 -12.97 -16.77
CA ARG A 126 -2.86 -12.99 -16.11
C ARG A 126 -2.99 -14.16 -15.14
N ALA A 127 -2.56 -15.37 -15.54
CA ALA A 127 -2.58 -16.54 -14.67
C ALA A 127 -1.68 -16.36 -13.44
N GLU A 128 -0.48 -15.80 -13.61
CA GLU A 128 0.44 -15.49 -12.50
C GLU A 128 -0.14 -14.43 -11.55
N LEU A 129 -0.79 -13.39 -12.09
CA LEU A 129 -1.42 -12.35 -11.29
C LEU A 129 -2.63 -12.89 -10.51
N GLU A 130 -3.46 -13.71 -11.15
CA GLU A 130 -4.60 -14.36 -10.49
C GLU A 130 -4.13 -15.23 -9.32
N GLU A 131 -3.08 -16.04 -9.50
CA GLU A 131 -2.52 -16.87 -8.43
C GLU A 131 -1.93 -16.02 -7.30
N ARG A 132 -1.20 -14.95 -7.63
CA ARG A 132 -0.67 -14.02 -6.63
C ARG A 132 -1.78 -13.32 -5.86
N MET A 133 -2.85 -12.90 -6.52
CA MET A 133 -4.01 -12.27 -5.90
C MET A 133 -4.75 -13.26 -4.98
N ARG A 134 -4.85 -14.54 -5.37
CA ARG A 134 -5.41 -15.60 -4.54
C ARG A 134 -4.62 -15.76 -3.24
N MET A 135 -3.30 -15.90 -3.34
CA MET A 135 -2.42 -16.01 -2.16
C MET A 135 -2.51 -14.78 -1.25
N LEU A 136 -2.56 -13.58 -1.82
CA LEU A 136 -2.74 -12.34 -1.04
C LEU A 136 -4.10 -12.27 -0.35
N SER A 137 -5.18 -12.70 -1.03
CA SER A 137 -6.51 -12.76 -0.46
C SER A 137 -6.58 -13.75 0.72
N GLU A 138 -6.05 -14.96 0.55
CA GLU A 138 -5.97 -15.97 1.61
C GLU A 138 -5.14 -15.46 2.80
N GLY A 139 -4.01 -14.82 2.54
CA GLY A 139 -3.20 -14.18 3.57
C GLY A 139 -3.93 -13.06 4.31
N ALA A 140 -4.71 -12.26 3.59
CA ALA A 140 -5.53 -11.19 4.18
C ALA A 140 -6.66 -11.75 5.06
N ASP A 141 -7.26 -12.88 4.69
CA ASP A 141 -8.30 -13.55 5.48
C ASP A 141 -7.75 -14.03 6.83
N VAL A 142 -6.63 -14.75 6.81
CA VAL A 142 -5.95 -15.21 8.03
C VAL A 142 -5.52 -14.04 8.91
N TRP A 143 -4.98 -12.97 8.31
CA TRP A 143 -4.60 -11.78 9.06
C TRP A 143 -5.80 -11.14 9.77
N ARG A 144 -6.95 -11.04 9.08
CA ARG A 144 -8.20 -10.50 9.68
C ARG A 144 -8.69 -11.36 10.85
N GLU A 145 -8.65 -12.68 10.71
CA GLU A 145 -9.02 -13.60 11.80
C GLU A 145 -8.10 -13.42 13.02
N LYS A 146 -6.78 -13.33 12.80
CA LYS A 146 -5.82 -13.11 13.89
C LYS A 146 -5.98 -11.74 14.56
N GLN A 147 -6.29 -10.69 13.81
CA GLN A 147 -6.62 -9.39 14.40
C GLN A 147 -7.87 -9.45 15.28
N ALA A 148 -8.92 -10.16 14.84
CA ALA A 148 -10.12 -10.35 15.65
C ALA A 148 -9.85 -11.18 16.92
N GLU A 149 -9.03 -12.24 16.82
CA GLU A 149 -8.60 -13.04 17.97
C GLU A 149 -7.80 -12.19 18.98
N LEU A 150 -6.84 -11.40 18.51
CA LEU A 150 -6.07 -10.48 19.34
C LEU A 150 -6.97 -9.43 20.02
N ALA A 151 -7.96 -8.88 19.30
CA ALA A 151 -8.93 -7.95 19.88
C ALA A 151 -9.78 -8.59 21.00
N ASN A 152 -10.20 -9.84 20.80
CA ASN A 152 -10.93 -10.60 21.83
C ASN A 152 -10.07 -10.89 23.06
N LEU A 153 -8.85 -11.37 22.85
CA LEU A 153 -7.89 -11.65 23.94
C LEU A 153 -7.57 -10.37 24.73
N TRP A 154 -7.39 -9.25 24.04
CA TRP A 154 -7.18 -7.96 24.67
C TRP A 154 -8.40 -7.55 25.52
N GLY A 155 -9.62 -7.70 24.99
CA GLY A 155 -10.84 -7.43 25.75
C GLY A 155 -11.00 -8.29 27.02
N VAL A 156 -10.63 -9.58 26.96
CA VAL A 156 -10.62 -10.48 28.13
C VAL A 156 -9.55 -10.05 29.14
N ALA A 157 -8.33 -9.76 28.69
CA ALA A 157 -7.25 -9.32 29.56
C ALA A 157 -7.61 -8.01 30.29
N SER A 158 -8.18 -7.03 29.58
CA SER A 158 -8.67 -5.78 30.17
C SER A 158 -9.78 -6.02 31.20
N SER A 159 -10.75 -6.89 30.89
CA SER A 159 -11.83 -7.23 31.83
C SER A 159 -11.31 -7.93 33.09
N MET A 160 -10.32 -8.83 32.92
CA MET A 160 -9.68 -9.53 34.03
C MET A 160 -8.91 -8.58 34.95
N LEU A 161 -8.23 -7.58 34.40
CA LEU A 161 -7.56 -6.54 35.18
C LEU A 161 -8.55 -5.78 36.06
N VAL A 162 -9.69 -5.37 35.51
CA VAL A 162 -10.77 -4.71 36.27
C VAL A 162 -11.27 -5.60 37.41
N LEU A 163 -11.51 -6.89 37.14
CA LEU A 163 -11.96 -7.85 38.16
C LEU A 163 -10.94 -8.06 39.28
N LEU A 164 -9.65 -8.11 38.94
CA LEU A 164 -8.57 -8.22 39.91
C LEU A 164 -8.52 -7.00 40.82
N GLU A 165 -8.66 -5.80 40.26
CA GLU A 165 -8.68 -4.55 41.02
C GLU A 165 -9.87 -4.51 41.99
N GLN A 166 -11.08 -4.84 41.51
CA GLN A 166 -12.26 -4.96 42.36
C GLN A 166 -12.11 -6.01 43.48
N SER A 167 -11.48 -7.16 43.19
CA SER A 167 -11.23 -8.18 44.22
C SER A 167 -10.22 -7.72 45.26
N ARG A 168 -9.22 -6.91 44.87
CA ARG A 168 -8.28 -6.30 45.83
C ARG A 168 -8.99 -5.31 46.74
N GLU A 169 -9.88 -4.49 46.20
CA GLU A 169 -10.69 -3.55 46.97
C GLU A 169 -11.64 -4.26 47.95
N ARG A 170 -12.37 -5.27 47.48
CA ARG A 170 -13.26 -6.08 48.35
C ARG A 170 -12.50 -6.77 49.48
N LYS A 171 -11.31 -7.30 49.19
CA LYS A 171 -10.45 -7.90 50.24
C LYS A 171 -10.01 -6.86 51.26
N ALA A 172 -9.56 -5.68 50.81
CA ALA A 172 -9.18 -4.60 51.71
C ALA A 172 -10.34 -4.14 52.60
N GLU A 173 -11.56 -4.10 52.06
CA GLU A 173 -12.77 -3.78 52.82
C GLU A 173 -13.11 -4.87 53.84
N ALA A 174 -13.06 -6.15 53.45
CA ALA A 174 -13.30 -7.27 54.35
C ALA A 174 -12.28 -7.34 55.50
N ASP A 175 -10.99 -7.11 55.21
CA ASP A 175 -9.93 -7.08 56.22
C ASP A 175 -10.14 -5.92 57.20
N ARG A 176 -10.55 -4.73 56.72
CA ARG A 176 -10.93 -3.59 57.57
C ARG A 176 -12.13 -3.94 58.47
N ALA A 177 -13.15 -4.60 57.92
CA ALA A 177 -14.33 -5.02 58.68
C ALA A 177 -13.99 -6.07 59.75
N LEU A 178 -13.11 -7.02 59.43
CA LEU A 178 -12.63 -8.03 60.38
C LEU A 178 -11.86 -7.39 61.54
N MET A 179 -10.94 -6.46 61.24
CA MET A 179 -10.18 -5.72 62.25
C MET A 179 -11.11 -4.92 63.17
N ALA A 180 -12.13 -4.25 62.62
CA ALA A 180 -13.13 -3.54 63.41
C ALA A 180 -13.92 -4.49 64.33
N ALA A 181 -14.39 -5.63 63.81
CA ALA A 181 -15.14 -6.62 64.59
C ALA A 181 -14.29 -7.25 65.73
N GLN A 182 -13.00 -7.54 65.46
CA GLN A 182 -12.08 -8.02 66.50
C GLN A 182 -11.83 -6.96 67.58
N GLY A 183 -11.71 -5.68 67.19
CA GLY A 183 -11.62 -4.55 68.11
C GLY A 183 -12.84 -4.44 69.05
N PHE A 184 -14.06 -4.54 68.51
CA PHE A 184 -15.29 -4.58 69.29
C PHE A 184 -15.35 -5.78 70.25
N ARG A 185 -14.91 -6.97 69.81
CA ARG A 185 -14.88 -8.18 70.65
C ARG A 185 -13.86 -8.06 71.79
N GLY A 186 -12.74 -7.40 71.54
CA GLY A 186 -11.72 -7.09 72.56
C GLY A 186 -12.24 -6.13 73.63
N GLN A 187 -12.89 -5.03 73.20
CA GLN A 187 -13.50 -4.03 74.11
C GLN A 187 -14.65 -4.62 74.93
N SER A 188 -15.55 -5.40 74.32
CA SER A 188 -16.62 -6.10 75.02
C SER A 188 -16.06 -7.06 76.09
N ARG A 189 -15.01 -7.83 75.76
CA ARG A 189 -14.36 -8.77 76.70
C ARG A 189 -13.60 -8.07 77.84
N THR A 190 -13.02 -6.90 77.60
CA THR A 190 -12.43 -6.07 78.67
C THR A 190 -13.49 -5.43 79.56
N GLN A 191 -14.62 -5.02 78.98
CA GLN A 191 -15.74 -4.42 79.73
C GLN A 191 -16.44 -5.45 80.63
N THR A 192 -16.72 -6.66 80.13
CA THR A 192 -17.24 -7.76 80.96
C THR A 192 -16.27 -8.18 82.07
N ARG A 193 -14.95 -8.03 81.85
CA ARG A 193 -13.92 -8.32 82.86
C ARG A 193 -13.79 -7.20 83.92
N LEU A 194 -13.99 -5.94 83.53
CA LEU A 194 -14.00 -4.78 84.43
C LEU A 194 -15.28 -4.74 85.29
N GLU A 195 -16.44 -5.07 84.72
CA GLU A 195 -17.71 -5.20 85.45
C GLU A 195 -17.70 -6.35 86.46
N GLY A 196 -16.92 -7.42 86.21
CA GLY A 196 -16.69 -8.51 87.17
C GLY A 196 -15.73 -8.18 88.32
N LEU A 197 -15.02 -7.04 88.27
CA LEU A 197 -14.07 -6.59 89.31
C LEU A 197 -14.60 -5.45 90.19
N GLY A 198 -15.87 -5.03 90.02
CA GLY A 198 -16.56 -4.18 90.99
C GLY A 198 -15.89 -2.84 91.29
N GLN A 199 -15.48 -2.07 90.27
CA GLN A 199 -14.96 -0.71 90.46
C GLN A 199 -15.80 0.32 89.70
N SER A 200 -16.40 1.23 90.46
CA SER A 200 -17.17 2.39 90.01
C SER A 200 -16.27 3.44 89.33
N PRO A 201 -16.74 4.13 88.28
CA PRO A 201 -15.94 5.07 87.51
C PRO A 201 -15.89 6.45 88.17
N GLN A 202 -14.73 6.85 88.73
CA GLN A 202 -14.42 8.25 89.00
C GLN A 202 -12.94 8.55 88.72
N ASP A 203 -12.76 9.50 87.80
CA ASP A 203 -11.69 10.49 87.67
C ASP A 203 -10.23 9.98 87.55
N THR A 204 -9.62 10.23 86.40
CA THR A 204 -8.70 11.39 86.25
C THR A 204 -8.08 11.42 84.86
N GLU A 205 -8.38 12.50 84.14
CA GLU A 205 -7.54 13.03 83.06
C GLU A 205 -6.14 13.37 83.57
N ARG A 206 -5.22 13.48 82.60
CA ARG A 206 -4.03 14.34 82.59
C ARG A 206 -2.74 13.73 83.16
N LEU A 207 -1.84 13.35 82.24
CA LEU A 207 -0.50 13.96 82.10
C LEU A 207 0.19 13.40 80.84
N GLY A 208 0.56 14.31 79.94
CA GLY A 208 1.34 14.00 78.74
C GLY A 208 2.85 13.95 79.00
N HIS A 209 3.59 13.92 77.88
CA HIS A 209 5.04 13.86 77.67
C HIS A 209 5.60 12.44 77.60
N LYS A 210 6.42 12.04 76.60
CA LYS A 210 7.28 12.74 75.65
C LYS A 210 7.59 11.78 74.50
N GLY A 211 7.61 12.25 73.26
CA GLY A 211 8.20 11.54 72.12
C GLY A 211 9.39 12.33 71.57
N GLU A 212 10.59 11.76 71.66
CA GLU A 212 11.81 12.12 70.90
C GLU A 212 11.94 11.07 69.76
N GLY A 213 12.10 11.48 68.49
CA GLY A 213 13.40 11.67 67.79
C GLY A 213 13.93 10.28 67.31
N ASP A 214 14.38 9.97 66.10
CA ASP A 214 14.95 10.68 64.94
C ASP A 214 14.87 9.69 63.72
N GLN A 215 14.56 10.11 62.48
CA GLN A 215 15.45 10.57 61.39
C GLN A 215 16.32 9.50 60.68
N ALA A 216 15.98 9.18 59.42
CA ALA A 216 16.89 8.96 58.25
C ALA A 216 16.05 8.59 57.01
N ARG A 217 15.98 9.37 55.90
CA ARG A 217 16.91 9.44 54.73
C ARG A 217 17.27 8.05 54.17
N MET A 218 17.25 7.73 52.87
CA MET A 218 17.50 8.50 51.65
C MET A 218 17.19 7.60 50.42
N ASP A 219 16.88 8.24 49.27
CA ASP A 219 17.18 7.85 47.87
C ASP A 219 16.56 6.55 47.30
N SER A 220 16.16 6.42 46.03
CA SER A 220 16.33 7.20 44.79
C SER A 220 15.31 6.69 43.75
N ALA A 221 14.86 7.56 42.85
CA ALA A 221 14.14 7.17 41.64
C ALA A 221 15.14 6.79 40.52
N PRO A 222 14.76 5.90 39.59
CA PRO A 222 15.24 6.00 38.23
C PRO A 222 14.12 6.23 37.22
N HIS A 223 14.36 7.29 36.44
CA HIS A 223 13.94 7.61 35.09
C HIS A 223 13.04 6.65 34.29
N ARG A 224 12.02 7.28 33.68
CA ARG A 224 11.40 6.88 32.40
C ARG A 224 12.50 6.75 31.33
N GLY A 225 12.52 5.59 30.68
CA GLY A 225 13.19 5.39 29.39
C GLY A 225 12.14 5.47 28.27
N ASP A 226 12.46 6.28 27.27
CA ASP A 226 11.65 6.63 26.11
C ASP A 226 11.38 5.46 25.14
N SER A 227 10.24 5.57 24.46
CA SER A 227 9.82 4.73 23.34
C SER A 227 10.70 4.95 22.09
N PRO A 228 10.92 3.92 21.23
CA PRO A 228 11.58 4.10 19.95
C PRO A 228 10.62 4.67 18.89
N ASN A 229 11.10 5.70 18.18
CA ASN A 229 10.48 6.25 16.97
C ASN A 229 10.61 5.28 15.80
N GLU A 230 9.50 5.05 15.11
CA GLU A 230 9.43 4.61 13.72
C GLU A 230 9.65 5.83 12.80
N ALA A 231 10.60 5.73 11.87
CA ALA A 231 10.58 6.41 10.56
C ALA A 231 11.86 6.06 9.78
N GLU A 232 11.79 5.05 8.90
CA GLU A 232 12.70 4.95 7.76
C GLU A 232 11.96 5.45 6.52
N GLY A 233 12.41 6.60 6.03
CA GLY A 233 12.06 7.18 4.75
C GLY A 233 13.20 6.94 3.77
N ASP A 234 12.83 6.29 2.67
CA ASP A 234 13.60 6.02 1.46
C ASP A 234 13.79 7.32 0.64
N GLN A 235 15.04 7.62 0.26
CA GLN A 235 15.45 8.43 -0.90
C GLN A 235 16.98 8.55 -0.97
N GLY A 236 17.57 7.98 -2.01
CA GLY A 236 18.98 8.14 -2.39
C GLY A 236 19.39 7.21 -3.52
#